data_AF-A0A0D2I980-F1
#
_entry.id   AF-A0A0D2I980-F1
#
_cell.length_a   1.000
_cell.length_b   1.000
_cell.length_c   1.000
_cell.angle_alpha   90.00
_cell.angle_beta   90.00
_cell.angle_gamma   90.00
#
_symmetry.space_group_name_H-M   'P 1'
#
loop_
_entity.id
_entity.type
_entity.pdbx_description
1 polymer ?
#
loop_
_entity_poly.entity_id
_entity_poly.type
_entity_poly.pdbx_seq_one_letter_code
_entity_poly.pdbx_strand_id
1 'polypeptide(L)'
;MKAFLQDYCVASLDHSVSRGYLDGLEHMLARLNPSSDLVQAVKVVALAGFAHKHERPDILDLSKMLIVDNSRSAWTAHHARKSPLRKENGTHSRGVSAILSTDRSPFDILTGAQVFQLGNPLHLNPAQLQDSRHFGILCAPSSGATVQTLDSLLVKSRPIFQMAEELLSNSREISADELSQFRADVMLLMRQFAEWPANQPEKWSPTTVGFVHQSHEELQGTIYWPGQVHAYFDLYVSGVWNAYRKARLLFLDRVVRCMIRLGFGEEQWLWGRFHSEVRELAVDVAASVPFHLTATAEKPLQIPHTATATAATAGISVGGLLLPHPLCVASTLSIVPPELRIYFKGCLVWIGQHMGIGQAALLAKDPKSVPYSFIKDGHVLVWAGMLIQPQAS
;
A
#
# COMPACT_ATOMS: atom_id res chain seq x y z
N MET A 1 21.70 -8.33 -7.72
CA MET A 1 21.45 -8.19 -6.27
C MET A 1 21.61 -6.73 -5.83
N LYS A 2 22.78 -6.10 -5.98
CA LYS A 2 22.97 -4.67 -5.68
C LYS A 2 21.91 -3.74 -6.33
N ALA A 3 21.61 -3.95 -7.61
CA ALA A 3 20.55 -3.21 -8.30
C ALA A 3 19.15 -3.38 -7.65
N PHE A 4 18.83 -4.57 -7.13
CA PHE A 4 17.57 -4.76 -6.39
C PHE A 4 17.57 -3.98 -5.09
N LEU A 5 18.66 -4.07 -4.32
CA LEU A 5 18.77 -3.37 -3.04
C LEU A 5 18.62 -1.86 -3.23
N GLN A 6 19.23 -1.30 -4.26
CA GLN A 6 19.13 0.13 -4.61
C GLN A 6 17.72 0.56 -5.05
N ASP A 7 16.98 -0.31 -5.75
CA ASP A 7 15.66 0.03 -6.29
C ASP A 7 14.50 -0.31 -5.37
N TYR A 8 14.69 -1.28 -4.47
CA TYR A 8 13.60 -1.87 -3.68
C TYR A 8 13.79 -1.78 -2.18
N CYS A 9 14.98 -1.46 -1.67
CA CYS A 9 15.23 -1.31 -0.24
C CYS A 9 15.40 0.16 0.12
N VAL A 10 14.91 0.52 1.31
CA VAL A 10 15.02 1.85 1.89
C VAL A 10 15.66 1.65 3.26
N ALA A 11 16.97 1.90 3.33
CA ALA A 11 17.67 1.91 4.60
C ALA A 11 17.26 3.15 5.39
N SER A 12 16.88 2.99 6.65
CA SER A 12 16.47 4.11 7.47
C SER A 12 17.69 4.90 7.95
N LEU A 13 17.62 6.23 7.81
CA LEU A 13 18.67 7.14 8.29
C LEU A 13 18.69 7.26 9.82
N ASP A 14 17.60 6.89 10.49
CA ASP A 14 17.44 6.92 11.95
C ASP A 14 16.48 5.80 12.37
N HIS A 15 17.04 4.68 12.82
CA HIS A 15 16.28 3.49 13.22
C HIS A 15 15.38 3.73 14.46
N SER A 16 15.56 4.83 15.18
CA SER A 16 14.63 5.24 16.25
C SER A 16 13.34 5.88 15.70
N VAL A 17 13.35 6.31 14.43
CA VAL A 17 12.26 7.01 13.76
C VAL A 17 11.61 6.14 12.72
N SER A 18 12.38 5.41 11.92
CA SER A 18 11.84 4.55 10.86
C SER A 18 12.53 3.20 10.86
N ARG A 19 11.78 2.15 10.51
CA ARG A 19 12.32 0.79 10.35
C ARG A 19 12.96 0.57 8.97
N GLY A 20 12.80 1.54 8.06
CA GLY A 20 13.12 1.37 6.66
C GLY A 20 12.15 0.41 5.96
N TYR A 21 12.46 0.06 4.72
CA TYR A 21 11.71 -0.92 3.92
C TYR A 21 12.70 -1.94 3.36
N LEU A 22 12.53 -3.22 3.72
CA LEU A 22 13.50 -4.28 3.42
C LEU A 22 14.93 -3.97 3.92
N ASP A 23 15.09 -3.14 4.96
CA ASP A 23 16.38 -2.62 5.44
C ASP A 23 17.35 -3.75 5.85
N GLY A 24 16.83 -4.80 6.50
CA GLY A 24 17.63 -5.98 6.87
C GLY A 24 17.91 -6.99 5.74
N LEU A 25 17.40 -6.78 4.53
CA LEU A 25 17.44 -7.79 3.47
C LEU A 25 18.86 -8.07 2.97
N GLU A 26 19.72 -7.06 2.85
CA GLU A 26 21.09 -7.23 2.36
C GLU A 26 21.90 -8.20 3.24
N HIS A 27 21.87 -7.99 4.56
CA HIS A 27 22.56 -8.84 5.53
C HIS A 27 22.07 -10.29 5.48
N MET A 28 20.78 -10.48 5.23
CA MET A 28 20.17 -11.80 5.12
C MET A 28 20.58 -12.50 3.82
N LEU A 29 20.55 -11.79 2.69
CA LEU A 29 20.99 -12.33 1.41
C LEU A 29 22.47 -12.75 1.43
N ALA A 30 23.32 -12.02 2.15
CA ALA A 30 24.73 -12.36 2.32
C ALA A 30 24.96 -13.71 3.03
N ARG A 31 23.99 -14.17 3.84
CA ARG A 31 24.06 -15.42 4.61
C ARG A 31 23.39 -16.61 3.92
N LEU A 32 22.67 -16.37 2.83
CA LEU A 32 21.91 -17.40 2.13
C LEU A 32 22.68 -18.04 0.99
N ASN A 33 22.35 -19.29 0.70
CA ASN A 33 22.89 -19.99 -0.47
C ASN A 33 22.46 -19.24 -1.76
N PRO A 34 23.35 -19.04 -2.75
CA PRO A 34 23.01 -18.41 -4.03
C PRO A 34 21.87 -19.07 -4.82
N SER A 35 21.58 -20.34 -4.55
CA SER A 35 20.49 -21.13 -5.13
C SER A 35 19.23 -21.11 -4.28
N SER A 36 19.21 -20.40 -3.15
CA SER A 36 17.99 -20.25 -2.34
C SER A 36 16.91 -19.48 -3.11
N ASP A 37 15.64 -19.83 -2.84
CA ASP A 37 14.49 -19.23 -3.51
C ASP A 37 14.46 -17.71 -3.36
N LEU A 38 14.80 -17.20 -2.16
CA LEU A 38 14.90 -15.76 -1.88
C LEU A 38 15.93 -15.07 -2.79
N VAL A 39 17.15 -15.62 -2.89
CA VAL A 39 18.20 -15.05 -3.74
C VAL A 39 17.81 -15.10 -5.22
N GLN A 40 17.20 -16.20 -5.66
CA GLN A 40 16.77 -16.36 -7.05
C GLN A 40 15.64 -15.38 -7.41
N ALA A 41 14.69 -15.19 -6.52
CA ALA A 41 13.56 -14.32 -6.80
C ALA A 41 13.94 -12.83 -6.66
N VAL A 42 14.89 -12.46 -5.79
CA VAL A 42 15.57 -11.14 -5.85
C VAL A 42 16.25 -10.91 -7.20
N LYS A 43 16.93 -11.92 -7.76
CA LYS A 43 17.55 -11.81 -9.10
C LYS A 43 16.50 -11.60 -10.19
N VAL A 44 15.41 -12.34 -10.17
CA VAL A 44 14.30 -12.20 -11.14
C VAL A 44 13.78 -10.76 -11.14
N VAL A 45 13.50 -10.20 -9.96
CA VAL A 45 12.92 -8.86 -9.84
C VAL A 45 13.93 -7.79 -10.26
N ALA A 46 15.22 -7.97 -9.91
CA ALA A 46 16.30 -7.12 -10.38
C ALA A 46 16.39 -7.09 -11.91
N LEU A 47 16.33 -8.28 -12.55
CA LEU A 47 16.41 -8.43 -14.00
C LEU A 47 15.20 -7.80 -14.69
N ALA A 48 14.00 -8.02 -14.16
CA ALA A 48 12.78 -7.41 -14.68
C ALA A 48 12.84 -5.87 -14.63
N GLY A 49 13.32 -5.31 -13.51
CA GLY A 49 13.44 -3.86 -13.34
C GLY A 49 14.50 -3.25 -14.23
N PHE A 50 15.65 -3.91 -14.31
CA PHE A 50 16.72 -3.52 -15.22
C PHE A 50 16.24 -3.55 -16.67
N ALA A 51 15.56 -4.62 -17.08
CA ALA A 51 15.04 -4.80 -18.43
C ALA A 51 14.05 -3.70 -18.81
N HIS A 52 13.16 -3.31 -17.90
CA HIS A 52 12.23 -2.22 -18.16
C HIS A 52 12.95 -0.87 -18.26
N LYS A 53 13.79 -0.51 -17.28
CA LYS A 53 14.50 0.78 -17.24
C LYS A 53 15.41 1.03 -18.45
N HIS A 54 15.95 -0.03 -19.05
CA HIS A 54 16.87 0.06 -20.19
C HIS A 54 16.25 -0.41 -21.51
N GLU A 55 14.94 -0.65 -21.54
CA GLU A 55 14.21 -1.11 -22.73
C GLU A 55 14.82 -2.37 -23.37
N ARG A 56 15.14 -3.37 -22.55
CA ARG A 56 15.79 -4.63 -22.94
C ARG A 56 14.83 -5.82 -22.89
N PRO A 57 14.03 -6.06 -23.95
CA PRO A 57 13.04 -7.15 -23.96
C PRO A 57 13.66 -8.54 -23.84
N ASP A 58 14.90 -8.72 -24.32
CA ASP A 58 15.67 -9.95 -24.20
C ASP A 58 15.95 -10.34 -22.74
N ILE A 59 16.28 -9.35 -21.90
CA ILE A 59 16.51 -9.55 -20.45
C ILE A 59 15.18 -9.78 -19.73
N LEU A 60 14.10 -9.12 -20.18
CA LEU A 60 12.77 -9.35 -19.63
C LEU A 60 12.32 -10.79 -19.87
N ASP A 61 12.57 -11.35 -21.05
CA ASP A 61 12.24 -12.74 -21.35
C ASP A 61 13.10 -13.73 -20.54
N LEU A 62 14.37 -13.43 -20.32
CA LEU A 62 15.21 -14.19 -19.38
C LEU A 62 14.62 -14.20 -17.96
N SER A 63 14.17 -13.05 -17.46
CA SER A 63 13.54 -12.96 -16.14
C SER A 63 12.27 -13.82 -16.04
N LYS A 64 11.46 -13.87 -17.12
CA LYS A 64 10.25 -14.71 -17.19
C LYS A 64 10.60 -16.20 -17.22
N MET A 65 11.66 -16.61 -17.92
CA MET A 65 12.10 -18.00 -17.94
C MET A 65 12.54 -18.48 -16.56
N LEU A 66 13.31 -17.66 -15.83
CA LEU A 66 13.73 -17.96 -14.45
C LEU A 66 12.56 -18.11 -13.48
N ILE A 67 11.46 -17.34 -13.67
CA ILE A 67 10.23 -17.54 -12.91
C ILE A 67 9.64 -18.93 -13.16
N VAL A 68 9.55 -19.35 -14.43
CA VAL A 68 8.95 -20.63 -14.81
C VAL A 68 9.75 -21.81 -14.24
N ASP A 69 11.07 -21.72 -14.26
CA ASP A 69 11.94 -22.76 -13.70
C ASP A 69 11.87 -22.83 -12.17
N ASN A 70 11.84 -21.69 -11.46
CA ASN A 70 11.60 -21.67 -10.01
C ASN A 70 10.17 -22.12 -9.64
N SER A 71 9.19 -21.92 -10.52
CA SER A 71 7.82 -22.41 -10.32
C SER A 71 7.71 -23.93 -10.50
N ARG A 72 8.68 -24.58 -11.15
CA ARG A 72 8.65 -26.04 -11.29
C ARG A 72 9.10 -26.79 -10.03
N SER A 73 9.85 -26.14 -9.13
CA SER A 73 10.37 -26.76 -7.90
C SER A 73 9.46 -26.62 -6.67
N ALA A 74 8.67 -25.55 -6.56
CA ALA A 74 7.85 -25.27 -5.36
C ALA A 74 6.33 -25.12 -5.62
N TRP A 75 5.89 -24.96 -6.87
CA TRP A 75 4.55 -24.45 -7.18
C TRP A 75 3.50 -25.54 -7.53
N THR A 76 3.93 -26.78 -7.78
CA THR A 76 3.04 -27.88 -8.20
C THR A 76 2.14 -28.44 -7.11
N ALA A 77 2.38 -28.16 -5.82
CA ALA A 77 1.63 -28.80 -4.73
C ALA A 77 0.31 -28.11 -4.35
N HIS A 78 0.14 -26.80 -4.57
CA HIS A 78 -0.98 -26.09 -3.91
C HIS A 78 -1.94 -25.28 -4.81
N HIS A 79 -1.54 -24.74 -5.97
CA HIS A 79 -2.36 -23.70 -6.64
C HIS A 79 -2.67 -23.94 -8.14
N ALA A 80 -2.39 -25.14 -8.66
CA ALA A 80 -2.72 -25.51 -10.02
C ALA A 80 -4.20 -25.88 -10.18
N ARG A 81 -5.13 -24.93 -10.05
CA ARG A 81 -6.45 -24.99 -10.70
C ARG A 81 -7.10 -23.60 -10.78
N LYS A 82 -7.13 -23.08 -12.03
CA LYS A 82 -7.96 -22.00 -12.58
C LYS A 82 -7.49 -20.56 -12.37
N SER A 83 -6.75 -20.00 -13.34
CA SER A 83 -7.06 -18.66 -13.85
C SER A 83 -6.50 -18.45 -15.28
N PRO A 84 -7.27 -17.90 -16.25
CA PRO A 84 -6.92 -17.90 -17.68
C PRO A 84 -6.13 -16.66 -18.15
N LEU A 85 -5.66 -15.77 -17.26
CA LEU A 85 -4.98 -14.53 -17.69
C LEU A 85 -3.52 -14.80 -18.11
N ARG A 86 -3.39 -15.10 -19.41
CA ARG A 86 -2.15 -15.32 -20.16
C ARG A 86 -1.38 -14.00 -20.33
N LYS A 87 -0.07 -14.11 -20.11
CA LYS A 87 1.07 -13.31 -20.63
C LYS A 87 1.11 -11.79 -20.35
N GLU A 88 2.25 -11.40 -19.78
CA GLU A 88 2.80 -10.04 -19.66
C GLU A 88 2.23 -9.20 -18.50
N ASN A 89 3.10 -8.45 -17.82
CA ASN A 89 2.79 -7.36 -16.86
C ASN A 89 2.70 -7.68 -15.35
N GLY A 90 3.09 -8.87 -14.89
CA GLY A 90 3.09 -9.22 -13.46
C GLY A 90 4.45 -9.63 -12.86
N THR A 91 5.54 -9.56 -13.61
CA THR A 91 6.83 -10.18 -13.25
C THR A 91 7.39 -9.66 -11.93
N HIS A 92 7.21 -8.37 -11.62
CA HIS A 92 7.65 -7.77 -10.36
C HIS A 92 6.85 -8.26 -9.16
N SER A 93 5.52 -8.10 -9.16
CA SER A 93 4.67 -8.52 -8.04
C SER A 93 4.64 -10.03 -7.87
N ARG A 94 4.70 -10.82 -8.96
CA ARG A 94 4.78 -12.28 -8.91
C ARG A 94 6.15 -12.77 -8.49
N GLY A 95 7.23 -12.18 -8.99
CA GLY A 95 8.59 -12.50 -8.59
C GLY A 95 8.77 -12.28 -7.10
N VAL A 96 8.27 -11.15 -6.58
CA VAL A 96 8.33 -10.88 -5.15
C VAL A 96 7.29 -11.67 -4.33
N SER A 97 6.07 -11.89 -4.79
CA SER A 97 5.15 -12.79 -4.06
C SER A 97 5.72 -14.22 -3.99
N ALA A 98 6.44 -14.67 -5.02
CA ALA A 98 7.20 -15.92 -4.99
C ALA A 98 8.39 -15.87 -4.00
N ILE A 99 9.10 -14.73 -3.85
CA ILE A 99 10.07 -14.51 -2.76
C ILE A 99 9.40 -14.80 -1.40
N LEU A 100 8.18 -14.30 -1.24
CA LEU A 100 7.48 -14.24 0.03
C LEU A 100 6.66 -15.50 0.36
N SER A 101 6.41 -16.38 -0.60
CA SER A 101 5.49 -17.53 -0.43
C SER A 101 6.18 -18.90 -0.52
N THR A 102 7.50 -18.97 -0.43
CA THR A 102 8.28 -20.22 -0.55
C THR A 102 8.36 -20.96 0.79
N ASP A 103 8.14 -22.29 0.79
CA ASP A 103 8.05 -23.16 1.99
C ASP A 103 9.31 -23.22 2.87
N ARG A 104 10.40 -22.57 2.45
CA ARG A 104 11.66 -22.41 3.20
C ARG A 104 12.17 -20.98 3.24
N SER A 105 11.28 -20.02 3.00
CA SER A 105 11.60 -18.62 3.16
C SER A 105 11.99 -18.36 4.63
N PRO A 106 13.09 -17.63 4.91
CA PRO A 106 13.41 -17.21 6.28
C PRO A 106 12.33 -16.27 6.85
N PHE A 107 11.44 -15.78 6.00
CA PHE A 107 10.22 -15.12 6.40
C PHE A 107 9.16 -16.19 6.66
N ASP A 108 8.77 -16.35 7.92
CA ASP A 108 7.64 -17.17 8.32
C ASP A 108 6.32 -16.53 7.84
N ILE A 109 6.13 -16.51 6.54
CA ILE A 109 5.00 -15.88 5.86
C ILE A 109 3.84 -16.84 5.77
N LEU A 110 3.97 -18.14 6.04
CA LEU A 110 2.78 -18.94 6.33
C LEU A 110 2.09 -18.42 7.61
N THR A 111 2.88 -17.98 8.60
CA THR A 111 2.39 -17.28 9.79
C THR A 111 1.98 -15.82 9.49
N GLY A 112 2.75 -15.06 8.69
CA GLY A 112 2.38 -13.71 8.24
C GLY A 112 1.17 -13.63 7.28
N ALA A 113 0.99 -14.59 6.38
CA ALA A 113 -0.16 -14.73 5.50
C ALA A 113 -1.40 -15.27 6.23
N GLN A 114 -1.22 -15.87 7.42
CA GLN A 114 -2.30 -16.11 8.37
C GLN A 114 -2.66 -14.85 9.17
N VAL A 115 -1.76 -13.86 9.30
CA VAL A 115 -2.09 -12.50 9.79
C VAL A 115 -2.96 -11.76 8.79
N PHE A 116 -2.66 -11.79 7.50
CA PHE A 116 -3.50 -11.13 6.49
C PHE A 116 -4.50 -12.12 5.89
N GLN A 117 -5.76 -12.11 6.36
CA GLN A 117 -6.79 -12.97 5.78
C GLN A 117 -6.85 -12.71 4.29
N LEU A 118 -6.47 -13.76 3.55
CA LEU A 118 -6.29 -13.85 2.11
C LEU A 118 -7.35 -13.12 1.29
N GLY A 119 -8.59 -12.94 1.84
CA GLY A 119 -9.90 -12.45 1.34
C GLY A 119 -10.25 -10.97 1.48
N ASN A 120 -9.63 -10.22 2.41
CA ASN A 120 -9.89 -8.78 2.59
C ASN A 120 -8.62 -8.03 3.10
N PRO A 121 -8.08 -7.03 2.37
CA PRO A 121 -6.85 -6.33 2.73
C PRO A 121 -6.89 -5.52 4.04
N LEU A 122 -8.05 -5.42 4.69
CA LEU A 122 -8.23 -4.82 6.03
C LEU A 122 -8.23 -5.84 7.17
N HIS A 123 -8.16 -7.14 6.86
CA HIS A 123 -8.34 -8.17 7.87
C HIS A 123 -6.98 -8.68 8.40
N LEU A 124 -6.53 -8.16 9.56
CA LEU A 124 -5.41 -8.67 10.39
C LEU A 124 -5.81 -9.70 11.47
N ASN A 125 -5.24 -10.91 11.50
CA ASN A 125 -5.64 -12.00 12.39
C ASN A 125 -5.21 -11.68 13.84
N PRO A 126 -6.17 -11.46 14.75
CA PRO A 126 -5.86 -11.00 16.11
C PRO A 126 -5.10 -12.04 16.95
N ALA A 127 -5.27 -13.34 16.68
CA ALA A 127 -4.65 -14.40 17.46
C ALA A 127 -3.11 -14.41 17.41
N GLN A 128 -2.53 -13.80 16.37
CA GLN A 128 -1.09 -13.74 16.13
C GLN A 128 -0.48 -12.36 16.50
N LEU A 129 -1.33 -11.34 16.71
CA LEU A 129 -0.92 -10.02 17.25
C LEU A 129 -0.86 -10.00 18.79
N GLN A 130 -1.52 -10.95 19.46
CA GLN A 130 -1.55 -11.04 20.92
C GLN A 130 -0.22 -11.48 21.56
N ASP A 131 0.64 -12.21 20.82
CA ASP A 131 1.98 -12.58 21.31
C ASP A 131 2.99 -11.42 21.20
N SER A 132 2.75 -10.44 20.32
CA SER A 132 3.62 -9.26 20.16
C SER A 132 3.13 -8.08 21.00
N ARG A 133 3.16 -8.20 22.33
CA ARG A 133 2.74 -7.12 23.25
C ARG A 133 3.51 -5.80 23.09
N HIS A 134 4.54 -5.73 22.22
CA HIS A 134 5.48 -4.61 22.14
C HIS A 134 5.85 -4.13 20.72
N PHE A 135 5.33 -4.68 19.62
CA PHE A 135 5.71 -4.20 18.28
C PHE A 135 4.56 -4.26 17.27
N GLY A 136 3.99 -3.10 16.92
CA GLY A 136 3.21 -2.95 15.69
C GLY A 136 4.12 -3.01 14.47
N ILE A 137 3.58 -3.50 13.35
CA ILE A 137 4.24 -3.50 12.04
C ILE A 137 4.16 -2.09 11.46
N LEU A 138 3.06 -1.38 11.74
CA LEU A 138 2.70 -0.08 11.17
C LEU A 138 2.72 1.00 12.22
N CYS A 139 3.91 1.24 12.75
CA CYS A 139 4.16 2.27 13.73
C CYS A 139 5.62 2.72 13.68
N ALA A 140 5.87 3.83 14.35
CA ALA A 140 7.23 4.22 14.67
C ALA A 140 7.91 3.14 15.54
N PRO A 141 9.20 2.85 15.31
CA PRO A 141 9.99 1.97 16.15
C PRO A 141 10.29 2.53 17.54
N SER A 142 9.89 3.77 17.85
CA SER A 142 10.21 4.46 19.09
C SER A 142 9.76 3.68 20.33
N SER A 143 10.71 3.53 21.27
CA SER A 143 10.65 2.73 22.51
C SER A 143 9.65 3.18 23.58
N GLY A 144 8.55 3.85 23.22
CA GLY A 144 7.55 4.36 24.16
C GLY A 144 6.19 3.68 24.00
N ALA A 145 5.55 3.34 25.12
CA ALA A 145 4.22 2.71 25.20
C ALA A 145 3.05 3.58 24.66
N THR A 146 3.33 4.69 23.98
CA THR A 146 2.36 5.74 23.64
C THR A 146 1.98 5.80 22.15
N VAL A 147 2.70 5.12 21.27
CA VAL A 147 2.41 5.16 19.83
C VAL A 147 1.30 4.16 19.48
N GLN A 148 0.17 4.67 19.01
CA GLN A 148 -0.93 3.84 18.53
C GLN A 148 -0.54 3.21 17.18
N THR A 149 -0.54 1.87 17.11
CA THR A 149 -0.25 1.14 15.88
C THR A 149 -1.47 1.15 14.97
N LEU A 150 -1.26 1.32 13.66
CA LEU A 150 -2.36 1.20 12.69
C LEU A 150 -2.94 -0.23 12.69
N ASP A 151 -2.11 -1.23 12.98
CA ASP A 151 -2.54 -2.63 13.09
C ASP A 151 -3.70 -2.81 14.09
N SER A 152 -3.62 -2.15 15.24
CA SER A 152 -4.64 -2.23 16.28
C SER A 152 -6.00 -1.70 15.80
N LEU A 153 -6.00 -0.63 14.99
CA LEU A 153 -7.20 -0.04 14.40
C LEU A 153 -7.81 -0.97 13.34
N LEU A 154 -6.97 -1.52 12.47
CA LEU A 154 -7.40 -2.45 11.44
C LEU A 154 -8.05 -3.71 12.04
N VAL A 155 -7.48 -4.27 13.12
CA VAL A 155 -8.11 -5.38 13.86
C VAL A 155 -9.47 -4.98 14.42
N LYS A 156 -9.55 -3.86 15.14
CA LYS A 156 -10.80 -3.36 15.76
C LYS A 156 -11.88 -3.06 14.72
N SER A 157 -11.49 -2.76 13.48
CA SER A 157 -12.44 -2.48 12.40
C SER A 157 -13.18 -3.71 11.86
N ARG A 158 -12.62 -4.91 12.05
CA ARG A 158 -13.15 -6.14 11.42
C ARG A 158 -14.62 -6.43 11.76
N PRO A 159 -15.07 -6.42 13.03
CA PRO A 159 -16.46 -6.73 13.36
C PRO A 159 -17.42 -5.71 12.71
N ILE A 160 -17.02 -4.44 12.67
CA ILE A 160 -17.81 -3.37 12.04
C ILE A 160 -17.89 -3.60 10.53
N PHE A 161 -16.80 -3.98 9.86
CA PHE A 161 -16.81 -4.30 8.43
C PHE A 161 -17.67 -5.53 8.11
N GLN A 162 -17.63 -6.57 8.94
CA GLN A 162 -18.45 -7.76 8.77
C GLN A 162 -19.93 -7.43 8.92
N MET A 163 -20.30 -6.73 10.00
CA MET A 163 -21.67 -6.27 10.24
C MET A 163 -22.15 -5.35 9.12
N ALA A 164 -21.32 -4.42 8.65
CA ALA A 164 -21.65 -3.53 7.54
C ALA A 164 -21.91 -4.32 6.25
N GLU A 165 -21.09 -5.32 5.92
CA GLU A 165 -21.29 -6.13 4.72
C GLU A 165 -22.56 -6.98 4.81
N GLU A 166 -22.87 -7.54 5.98
CA GLU A 166 -24.13 -8.27 6.24
C GLU A 166 -25.35 -7.36 6.05
N LEU A 167 -25.31 -6.14 6.60
CA LEU A 167 -26.39 -5.15 6.46
C LEU A 167 -26.56 -4.65 5.02
N LEU A 168 -25.47 -4.53 4.27
CA LEU A 168 -25.51 -4.07 2.88
C LEU A 168 -25.91 -5.20 1.92
N SER A 169 -25.62 -6.45 2.25
CA SER A 169 -25.90 -7.62 1.41
C SER A 169 -27.27 -8.25 1.68
N ASN A 170 -27.74 -8.21 2.92
CA ASN A 170 -28.99 -8.86 3.34
C ASN A 170 -30.01 -7.80 3.78
N SER A 171 -31.26 -7.96 3.33
CA SER A 171 -32.42 -7.24 3.88
C SER A 171 -32.85 -7.78 5.24
N ARG A 172 -31.90 -8.05 6.16
CA ARG A 172 -32.20 -8.46 7.52
C ARG A 172 -32.71 -7.24 8.29
N GLU A 173 -33.81 -7.40 9.01
CA GLU A 173 -34.23 -6.41 10.01
C GLU A 173 -33.25 -6.44 11.18
N ILE A 174 -32.63 -5.29 11.44
CA ILE A 174 -31.75 -5.07 12.58
C ILE A 174 -32.59 -4.62 13.78
N SER A 175 -32.36 -5.20 14.95
CA SER A 175 -33.03 -4.73 16.18
C SER A 175 -32.55 -3.33 16.58
N ALA A 176 -33.35 -2.61 17.37
CA ALA A 176 -32.98 -1.28 17.86
C ALA A 176 -31.69 -1.31 18.69
N ASP A 177 -31.51 -2.36 19.50
CA ASP A 177 -30.32 -2.56 20.34
C ASP A 177 -29.07 -2.84 19.50
N GLU A 178 -29.16 -3.74 18.51
CA GLU A 178 -28.06 -4.02 17.58
C GLU A 178 -27.66 -2.77 16.77
N LEU A 179 -28.64 -1.97 16.34
CA LEU A 179 -28.39 -0.72 15.63
C LEU A 179 -27.72 0.33 16.52
N SER A 180 -28.16 0.46 17.77
CA SER A 180 -27.56 1.37 18.76
C SER A 180 -26.11 0.98 19.06
N GLN A 181 -25.84 -0.32 19.26
CA GLN A 181 -24.49 -0.83 19.48
C GLN A 181 -23.58 -0.61 18.26
N PHE A 182 -24.07 -0.93 17.06
CA PHE A 182 -23.33 -0.69 15.82
C PHE A 182 -22.96 0.80 15.65
N ARG A 183 -23.89 1.71 15.95
CA ARG A 183 -23.64 3.16 15.96
C ARG A 183 -22.54 3.54 16.95
N ALA A 184 -22.62 3.06 18.18
CA ALA A 184 -21.62 3.35 19.21
C ALA A 184 -20.22 2.86 18.79
N ASP A 185 -20.13 1.65 18.24
CA ASP A 185 -18.86 1.06 17.79
C ASP A 185 -18.27 1.82 16.60
N VAL A 186 -19.11 2.22 15.63
CA VAL A 186 -18.70 3.07 14.50
C VAL A 186 -18.16 4.40 15.00
N MET A 187 -18.86 5.09 15.91
CA MET A 187 -18.42 6.39 16.45
C MET A 187 -17.12 6.28 17.25
N LEU A 188 -16.96 5.21 18.04
CA LEU A 188 -15.74 4.95 18.78
C LEU A 188 -14.56 4.73 17.83
N LEU A 189 -14.71 3.87 16.82
CA LEU A 189 -13.65 3.62 15.87
C LEU A 189 -13.38 4.84 14.98
N MET A 190 -14.43 5.62 14.67
CA MET A 190 -14.30 6.90 13.98
C MET A 190 -13.31 7.82 14.69
N ARG A 191 -13.48 7.98 16.02
CA ARG A 191 -12.61 8.78 16.87
C ARG A 191 -11.19 8.22 16.93
N GLN A 192 -11.03 6.90 17.14
CA GLN A 192 -9.72 6.28 17.26
C GLN A 192 -8.86 6.42 15.99
N PHE A 193 -9.48 6.35 14.80
CA PHE A 193 -8.79 6.66 13.55
C PHE A 193 -8.39 8.15 13.48
N ALA A 194 -9.29 9.07 13.84
CA ALA A 194 -9.00 10.51 13.79
C ALA A 194 -7.88 10.94 14.75
N GLU A 195 -7.68 10.22 15.85
CA GLU A 195 -6.60 10.45 16.81
C GLU A 195 -5.25 9.86 16.35
N TRP A 196 -5.25 8.90 15.42
CA TRP A 196 -4.03 8.20 14.98
C TRP A 196 -2.92 9.14 14.45
N PRO A 197 -3.22 10.15 13.60
CA PRO A 197 -2.23 11.14 13.15
C PRO A 197 -1.50 11.85 14.30
N ALA A 198 -2.25 12.29 15.31
CA ALA A 198 -1.72 13.02 16.46
C ALA A 198 -0.91 12.13 17.42
N ASN A 199 -1.10 10.81 17.34
CA ASN A 199 -0.40 9.82 18.15
C ASN A 199 0.93 9.34 17.53
N GLN A 200 1.33 9.88 16.37
CA GLN A 200 2.61 9.55 15.74
C GLN A 200 3.73 10.52 16.19
N PRO A 201 5.01 10.11 16.16
CA PRO A 201 6.11 11.01 16.45
C PRO A 201 6.12 12.22 15.50
N GLU A 202 6.57 13.38 15.99
CA GLU A 202 6.63 14.61 15.18
C GLU A 202 7.41 14.43 13.87
N LYS A 203 8.52 13.67 13.91
CA LYS A 203 9.33 13.35 12.72
C LYS A 203 8.58 12.53 11.64
N TRP A 204 7.43 11.94 11.96
CA TRP A 204 6.57 11.26 10.98
C TRP A 204 5.64 12.21 10.24
N SER A 205 5.42 13.42 10.76
CA SER A 205 4.48 14.36 10.17
C SER A 205 4.86 14.70 8.72
N PRO A 206 3.90 14.74 7.79
CA PRO A 206 4.16 15.22 6.44
C PRO A 206 4.71 16.64 6.47
N THR A 207 5.79 16.90 5.75
CA THR A 207 6.36 18.24 5.60
C THR A 207 6.00 18.81 4.23
N THR A 208 5.33 19.96 4.18
CA THR A 208 5.08 20.64 2.90
C THR A 208 6.38 21.22 2.36
N VAL A 209 6.83 20.70 1.22
CA VAL A 209 8.07 21.14 0.54
C VAL A 209 7.80 22.11 -0.61
N GLY A 210 6.53 22.32 -0.95
CA GLY A 210 6.08 23.44 -1.77
C GLY A 210 4.66 23.26 -2.31
N PHE A 211 4.33 24.05 -3.33
CA PHE A 211 2.97 24.20 -3.84
C PHE A 211 2.94 24.19 -5.37
N VAL A 212 1.92 23.52 -5.92
CA VAL A 212 1.57 23.48 -7.33
C VAL A 212 0.38 24.42 -7.54
N HIS A 213 0.55 25.43 -8.38
CA HIS A 213 -0.46 26.49 -8.58
C HIS A 213 -1.31 26.29 -9.85
N GLN A 214 -0.86 25.44 -10.76
CA GLN A 214 -1.58 25.09 -11.99
C GLN A 214 -2.92 24.42 -11.67
N SER A 215 -3.90 24.59 -12.56
CA SER A 215 -5.18 23.89 -12.47
C SER A 215 -5.04 22.39 -12.71
N HIS A 216 -6.04 21.63 -12.28
CA HIS A 216 -6.07 20.17 -12.52
C HIS A 216 -6.07 19.86 -14.02
N GLU A 217 -6.75 20.67 -14.84
CA GLU A 217 -6.82 20.52 -16.29
C GLU A 217 -5.45 20.66 -16.95
N GLU A 218 -4.64 21.62 -16.48
CA GLU A 218 -3.28 21.84 -16.96
C GLU A 218 -2.30 20.73 -16.52
N LEU A 219 -2.61 20.04 -15.42
CA LEU A 219 -1.78 18.98 -14.84
C LEU A 219 -2.17 17.58 -15.31
N GLN A 220 -3.12 17.46 -16.26
CA GLN A 220 -3.60 16.17 -16.74
C GLN A 220 -2.46 15.30 -17.27
N GLY A 221 -2.38 14.07 -16.77
CA GLY A 221 -1.32 13.11 -17.14
C GLY A 221 0.01 13.29 -16.40
N THR A 222 0.14 14.29 -15.53
CA THR A 222 1.29 14.45 -14.64
C THR A 222 1.09 13.71 -13.32
N ILE A 223 2.16 13.61 -12.54
CA ILE A 223 2.13 13.07 -11.17
C ILE A 223 1.76 14.11 -10.11
N TYR A 224 1.51 15.37 -10.52
CA TYR A 224 1.25 16.48 -9.61
C TYR A 224 -0.25 16.77 -9.52
N TRP A 225 -0.68 17.20 -8.34
CA TRP A 225 -2.04 17.66 -8.07
C TRP A 225 -1.99 19.12 -7.58
N PRO A 226 -2.98 19.98 -7.90
CA PRO A 226 -3.01 21.35 -7.41
C PRO A 226 -2.96 21.42 -5.88
N GLY A 227 -2.12 22.30 -5.34
CA GLY A 227 -1.93 22.47 -3.90
C GLY A 227 -0.60 21.95 -3.38
N GLN A 228 -0.60 21.37 -2.18
CA GLN A 228 0.62 21.03 -1.46
C GLN A 228 1.34 19.82 -2.06
N VAL A 229 2.67 19.84 -1.98
CA VAL A 229 3.54 18.67 -2.17
C VAL A 229 4.18 18.34 -0.83
N HIS A 230 4.02 17.10 -0.38
CA HIS A 230 4.55 16.63 0.90
C HIS A 230 5.83 15.84 0.70
N ALA A 231 6.76 15.98 1.63
CA ALA A 231 7.87 15.07 1.86
C ALA A 231 7.71 14.38 3.22
N TYR A 232 8.34 13.22 3.37
CA TYR A 232 8.31 12.40 4.57
C TYR A 232 9.72 12.04 4.97
N PHE A 233 9.89 11.52 6.18
CA PHE A 233 11.19 11.04 6.67
C PHE A 233 11.83 10.04 5.69
N ASP A 234 11.05 9.06 5.23
CA ASP A 234 11.41 8.15 4.15
C ASP A 234 10.15 7.57 3.48
N LEU A 235 10.35 6.70 2.49
CA LEU A 235 9.26 6.03 1.77
C LEU A 235 8.47 5.04 2.64
N TYR A 236 9.08 4.48 3.69
CA TYR A 236 8.37 3.63 4.64
C TYR A 236 7.32 4.45 5.40
N VAL A 237 7.72 5.57 6.00
CA VAL A 237 6.82 6.47 6.74
C VAL A 237 5.70 6.97 5.83
N SER A 238 6.03 7.40 4.61
CA SER A 238 5.03 7.83 3.62
C SER A 238 4.04 6.69 3.26
N GLY A 239 4.55 5.46 3.11
CA GLY A 239 3.75 4.26 2.88
C GLY A 239 2.77 3.97 4.03
N VAL A 240 3.20 4.13 5.29
CA VAL A 240 2.32 3.93 6.46
C VAL A 240 1.22 4.99 6.52
N TRP A 241 1.55 6.27 6.25
CA TRP A 241 0.53 7.31 6.13
C TRP A 241 -0.51 7.00 5.05
N ASN A 242 -0.07 6.55 3.88
CA ASN A 242 -0.98 6.19 2.80
C ASN A 242 -1.78 4.91 3.11
N ALA A 243 -1.25 4.00 3.92
CA ALA A 243 -2.01 2.87 4.45
C ALA A 243 -3.11 3.32 5.42
N TYR A 244 -2.81 4.27 6.32
CA TYR A 244 -3.80 4.89 7.21
C TYR A 244 -4.90 5.59 6.41
N ARG A 245 -4.54 6.48 5.47
CA ARG A 245 -5.50 7.22 4.63
C ARG A 245 -6.40 6.29 3.83
N LYS A 246 -5.82 5.24 3.23
CA LYS A 246 -6.56 4.18 2.52
C LYS A 246 -7.58 3.49 3.45
N ALA A 247 -7.15 3.06 4.63
CA ALA A 247 -8.01 2.38 5.59
C ALA A 247 -9.15 3.28 6.07
N ARG A 248 -8.85 4.55 6.34
CA ARG A 248 -9.81 5.56 6.75
C ARG A 248 -10.84 5.84 5.66
N LEU A 249 -10.42 6.01 4.41
CA LEU A 249 -11.33 6.18 3.27
C LEU A 249 -12.27 4.98 3.09
N LEU A 250 -11.75 3.75 3.18
CA LEU A 250 -12.58 2.53 3.10
C LEU A 250 -13.60 2.47 4.24
N PHE A 251 -13.17 2.79 5.45
CA PHE A 251 -14.04 2.83 6.61
C PHE A 251 -15.16 3.86 6.44
N LEU A 252 -14.83 5.09 6.04
CA LEU A 252 -15.81 6.14 5.78
C LEU A 252 -16.80 5.76 4.67
N ASP A 253 -16.35 5.13 3.58
CA ASP A 253 -17.24 4.65 2.51
C ASP A 253 -18.28 3.64 3.04
N ARG A 254 -17.87 2.70 3.90
CA ARG A 254 -18.79 1.72 4.49
C ARG A 254 -19.78 2.38 5.43
N VAL A 255 -19.29 3.24 6.31
CA VAL A 255 -20.13 3.98 7.26
C VAL A 255 -21.19 4.79 6.51
N VAL A 256 -20.79 5.55 5.48
CA VAL A 256 -21.68 6.30 4.58
C VAL A 256 -22.77 5.42 3.97
N ARG A 257 -22.41 4.26 3.41
CA ARG A 257 -23.39 3.34 2.80
C ARG A 257 -24.36 2.76 3.82
N CYS A 258 -23.88 2.39 5.00
CA CYS A 258 -24.74 1.90 6.08
C CYS A 258 -25.71 2.98 6.56
N MET A 259 -25.26 4.22 6.77
CA MET A 259 -26.11 5.32 7.18
C MET A 259 -27.21 5.65 6.15
N ILE A 260 -26.88 5.63 4.85
CA ILE A 260 -27.86 5.79 3.77
C ILE A 260 -28.89 4.65 3.83
N ARG A 261 -28.43 3.40 3.93
CA ARG A 261 -29.31 2.21 3.94
C ARG A 261 -30.27 2.19 5.13
N LEU A 262 -29.81 2.65 6.29
CA LEU A 262 -30.52 2.61 7.56
C LEU A 262 -31.34 3.89 7.84
N GLY A 263 -31.28 4.89 6.95
CA GLY A 263 -32.11 6.10 7.06
C GLY A 263 -31.75 6.99 8.25
N PHE A 264 -30.45 7.26 8.48
CA PHE A 264 -30.00 8.17 9.54
C PHE A 264 -30.39 9.63 9.20
N GLY A 265 -31.61 10.02 9.56
CA GLY A 265 -32.16 11.35 9.25
C GLY A 265 -31.67 12.49 10.17
N GLU A 266 -31.31 12.21 11.42
CA GLU A 266 -30.98 13.24 12.42
C GLU A 266 -29.50 13.69 12.38
N GLU A 267 -28.65 12.95 11.69
CA GLU A 267 -27.20 13.14 11.68
C GLU A 267 -26.69 13.89 10.44
N GLN A 268 -27.51 14.77 9.87
CA GLN A 268 -27.21 15.37 8.57
C GLN A 268 -25.92 16.21 8.56
N TRP A 269 -25.53 16.76 9.71
CA TRP A 269 -24.27 17.50 9.89
C TRP A 269 -23.02 16.62 9.75
N LEU A 270 -23.13 15.30 9.99
CA LEU A 270 -22.02 14.37 9.83
C LEU A 270 -21.64 14.21 8.35
N TRP A 271 -22.59 14.32 7.42
CA TRP A 271 -22.30 14.27 5.97
C TRP A 271 -21.32 15.35 5.52
N GLY A 272 -21.51 16.58 6.02
CA GLY A 272 -20.60 17.70 5.70
C GLY A 272 -19.19 17.44 6.22
N ARG A 273 -19.06 16.91 7.44
CA ARG A 273 -17.75 16.54 8.00
C ARG A 273 -17.10 15.39 7.25
N PHE A 274 -17.84 14.33 6.92
CA PHE A 274 -17.32 13.23 6.12
C PHE A 274 -16.85 13.70 4.75
N HIS A 275 -17.61 14.57 4.09
CA HIS A 275 -17.20 15.09 2.79
C HIS A 275 -15.93 15.96 2.86
N SER A 276 -15.75 16.77 3.93
CA SER A 276 -14.49 17.50 4.17
C SER A 276 -13.34 16.53 4.40
N GLU A 277 -13.52 15.60 5.35
CA GLU A 277 -12.49 14.64 5.75
C GLU A 277 -12.06 13.74 4.57
N VAL A 278 -13.01 13.24 3.77
CA VAL A 278 -12.72 12.43 2.58
C VAL A 278 -11.92 13.22 1.56
N ARG A 279 -12.25 14.50 1.35
CA ARG A 279 -11.47 15.37 0.46
C ARG A 279 -10.07 15.60 1.00
N GLU A 280 -9.92 15.93 2.27
CA GLU A 280 -8.63 16.14 2.92
C GLU A 280 -7.74 14.90 2.81
N LEU A 281 -8.26 13.72 3.18
CA LEU A 281 -7.54 12.45 3.07
C LEU A 281 -7.10 12.15 1.63
N ALA A 282 -7.97 12.41 0.66
CA ALA A 282 -7.64 12.19 -0.75
C ALA A 282 -6.61 13.20 -1.26
N VAL A 283 -6.75 14.48 -0.93
CA VAL A 283 -5.74 15.51 -1.28
C VAL A 283 -4.39 15.18 -0.65
N ASP A 284 -4.36 14.69 0.58
CA ASP A 284 -3.12 14.27 1.24
C ASP A 284 -2.47 13.03 0.58
N VAL A 285 -3.28 12.08 0.08
CA VAL A 285 -2.77 11.00 -0.77
C VAL A 285 -2.14 11.59 -2.02
N ALA A 286 -2.80 12.54 -2.69
CA ALA A 286 -2.28 13.20 -3.88
C ALA A 286 -0.97 13.98 -3.61
N ALA A 287 -0.91 14.73 -2.51
CA ALA A 287 0.26 15.49 -2.09
C ALA A 287 1.48 14.60 -1.81
N SER A 288 1.28 13.34 -1.44
CA SER A 288 2.34 12.35 -1.24
C SER A 288 2.87 11.71 -2.54
N VAL A 289 2.12 11.78 -3.63
CA VAL A 289 2.46 11.08 -4.89
C VAL A 289 3.82 11.51 -5.43
N PRO A 290 4.17 12.80 -5.53
CA PRO A 290 5.49 13.21 -6.02
C PRO A 290 6.63 12.61 -5.18
N PHE A 291 6.51 12.60 -3.85
CA PHE A 291 7.50 11.98 -2.97
C PHE A 291 7.70 10.51 -3.28
N HIS A 292 6.62 9.75 -3.42
CA HIS A 292 6.72 8.34 -3.79
C HIS A 292 7.31 8.12 -5.19
N LEU A 293 6.99 8.97 -6.16
CA LEU A 293 7.32 8.71 -7.56
C LEU A 293 8.64 9.32 -8.03
N THR A 294 9.21 10.28 -7.30
CA THR A 294 10.47 10.94 -7.68
C THR A 294 11.53 10.91 -6.59
N ALA A 295 11.23 10.39 -5.38
CA ALA A 295 12.27 10.20 -4.36
C ALA A 295 13.39 9.30 -4.89
N THR A 296 14.61 9.74 -4.63
CA THR A 296 15.83 8.98 -4.84
C THR A 296 16.51 8.79 -3.50
N ALA A 297 17.43 7.82 -3.41
CA ALA A 297 18.15 7.54 -2.16
C ALA A 297 18.98 8.74 -1.64
N GLU A 298 19.25 9.76 -2.45
CA GLU A 298 20.28 10.77 -2.18
C GLU A 298 19.79 12.24 -2.28
N LYS A 299 18.56 12.53 -2.74
CA LYS A 299 18.14 13.92 -2.99
C LYS A 299 16.74 14.28 -2.46
N PRO A 300 16.61 15.42 -1.75
CA PRO A 300 15.32 16.05 -1.47
C PRO A 300 14.57 16.43 -2.75
N LEU A 301 13.23 16.37 -2.71
CA LEU A 301 12.36 16.79 -3.82
C LEU A 301 12.66 18.24 -4.22
N GLN A 302 13.02 18.45 -5.50
CA GLN A 302 13.01 19.79 -6.11
C GLN A 302 11.68 19.96 -6.83
N ILE A 303 10.90 20.95 -6.44
CA ILE A 303 9.67 21.31 -7.17
C ILE A 303 10.06 22.26 -8.29
N PRO A 304 9.82 21.91 -9.57
CA PRO A 304 10.05 22.85 -10.66
C PRO A 304 9.12 24.06 -10.48
N HIS A 305 9.70 25.26 -10.27
CA HIS A 305 8.95 26.53 -10.17
C HIS A 305 8.15 26.87 -11.43
N THR A 306 8.47 26.24 -12.56
CA THR A 306 7.71 26.26 -13.79
C THR A 306 7.50 24.82 -14.22
N ALA A 307 6.44 24.18 -13.72
CA ALA A 307 5.94 22.95 -14.33
C ALA A 307 5.28 23.31 -15.67
N THR A 308 6.07 23.72 -16.66
CA THR A 308 5.85 23.09 -17.97
C THR A 308 6.11 21.62 -17.72
N ALA A 309 5.22 20.75 -18.19
CA ALA A 309 5.27 19.30 -18.01
C ALA A 309 6.57 18.68 -18.58
N THR A 310 7.70 19.00 -17.97
CA THR A 310 8.96 18.30 -18.12
C THR A 310 8.75 16.98 -17.41
N ALA A 311 8.97 15.89 -18.17
CA ALA A 311 8.68 14.54 -17.72
C ALA A 311 9.33 14.31 -16.35
N ALA A 312 8.50 14.11 -15.31
CA ALA A 312 9.00 13.75 -14.00
C ALA A 312 9.88 12.52 -14.15
N THR A 313 11.13 12.61 -13.69
CA THR A 313 12.03 11.47 -13.72
C THR A 313 11.61 10.49 -12.63
N ALA A 314 11.34 9.25 -13.01
CA ALA A 314 10.96 8.22 -12.05
C ALA A 314 12.07 7.97 -11.02
N GLY A 315 11.68 7.93 -9.76
CA GLY A 315 12.54 7.58 -8.63
C GLY A 315 12.77 6.08 -8.52
N ILE A 316 13.14 5.62 -7.31
CA ILE A 316 13.36 4.20 -7.05
C ILE A 316 12.05 3.40 -7.05
N SER A 317 12.12 2.14 -7.49
CA SER A 317 10.94 1.31 -7.78
C SER A 317 10.05 1.04 -6.56
N VAL A 318 10.61 0.97 -5.35
CA VAL A 318 9.83 0.82 -4.11
C VAL A 318 8.80 1.92 -3.92
N GLY A 319 9.11 3.16 -4.28
CA GLY A 319 8.17 4.27 -4.14
C GLY A 319 6.90 4.06 -4.96
N GLY A 320 7.04 3.58 -6.19
CA GLY A 320 5.93 3.18 -7.07
C GLY A 320 5.24 1.88 -6.68
N LEU A 321 5.86 1.01 -5.88
CA LEU A 321 5.23 -0.22 -5.36
C LEU A 321 4.33 0.04 -4.16
N LEU A 322 4.55 1.11 -3.41
CA LEU A 322 3.78 1.43 -2.19
C LEU A 322 2.45 2.14 -2.50
N LEU A 323 2.32 2.78 -3.66
CA LEU A 323 1.15 3.55 -4.08
C LEU A 323 -0.02 2.80 -4.76
N PRO A 324 0.14 1.67 -5.48
CA PRO A 324 -0.92 1.17 -6.37
C PRO A 324 -2.23 0.87 -5.64
N HIS A 325 -2.17 0.38 -4.41
CA HIS A 325 -3.36 0.07 -3.64
C HIS A 325 -4.07 1.29 -3.05
N PRO A 326 -3.39 2.21 -2.33
CA PRO A 326 -3.99 3.49 -1.93
C PRO A 326 -4.67 4.22 -3.10
N LEU A 327 -3.99 4.33 -4.25
CA LEU A 327 -4.53 4.99 -5.44
C LEU A 327 -5.73 4.25 -6.05
N CYS A 328 -5.67 2.91 -6.14
CA CYS A 328 -6.78 2.11 -6.64
C CYS A 328 -8.02 2.22 -5.75
N VAL A 329 -7.85 2.18 -4.43
CA VAL A 329 -8.96 2.36 -3.49
C VAL A 329 -9.53 3.77 -3.66
N ALA A 330 -8.71 4.81 -3.52
CA ALA A 330 -9.19 6.19 -3.60
C ALA A 330 -9.86 6.50 -4.95
N SER A 331 -9.41 5.90 -6.06
CA SER A 331 -10.03 6.07 -7.38
C SER A 331 -11.35 5.32 -7.61
N THR A 332 -11.71 4.36 -6.75
CA THR A 332 -12.90 3.51 -6.91
C THR A 332 -14.04 3.88 -5.96
N LEU A 333 -13.75 4.49 -4.82
CA LEU A 333 -14.76 4.89 -3.85
C LEU A 333 -15.59 6.06 -4.37
N SER A 334 -16.92 5.95 -4.35
CA SER A 334 -17.83 7.00 -4.83
C SER A 334 -17.83 8.24 -3.95
N ILE A 335 -17.40 8.11 -2.69
CA ILE A 335 -17.27 9.23 -1.74
C ILE A 335 -16.12 10.18 -2.10
N VAL A 336 -15.13 9.73 -2.89
CA VAL A 336 -13.99 10.55 -3.31
C VAL A 336 -14.38 11.44 -4.50
N PRO A 337 -14.00 12.73 -4.51
CA PRO A 337 -14.32 13.65 -5.61
C PRO A 337 -13.90 13.11 -6.99
N PRO A 338 -14.74 13.26 -8.04
CA PRO A 338 -14.49 12.71 -9.36
C PRO A 338 -13.12 13.04 -9.96
N GLU A 339 -12.66 14.28 -9.79
CA GLU A 339 -11.42 14.81 -10.34
C GLU A 339 -10.20 14.10 -9.72
N LEU A 340 -10.21 13.93 -8.39
CA LEU A 340 -9.20 13.15 -7.68
C LEU A 340 -9.20 11.69 -8.11
N ARG A 341 -10.38 11.10 -8.35
CA ARG A 341 -10.46 9.71 -8.86
C ARG A 341 -9.82 9.56 -10.23
N ILE A 342 -10.02 10.54 -11.13
CA ILE A 342 -9.39 10.57 -12.45
C ILE A 342 -7.88 10.71 -12.31
N TYR A 343 -7.42 11.65 -11.48
CA TYR A 343 -6.00 11.86 -11.21
C TYR A 343 -5.32 10.60 -10.64
N PHE A 344 -5.90 9.92 -9.66
CA PHE A 344 -5.34 8.68 -9.10
C PHE A 344 -5.25 7.55 -10.13
N LYS A 345 -6.22 7.43 -11.03
CA LYS A 345 -6.11 6.50 -12.17
C LYS A 345 -4.98 6.89 -13.11
N GLY A 346 -4.83 8.19 -13.39
CA GLY A 346 -3.69 8.73 -14.15
C GLY A 346 -2.34 8.36 -13.53
N CYS A 347 -2.23 8.48 -12.21
CA CYS A 347 -1.03 8.07 -11.48
C CYS A 347 -0.74 6.57 -11.59
N LEU A 348 -1.77 5.72 -11.54
CA LEU A 348 -1.62 4.27 -11.74
C LEU A 348 -1.14 3.93 -13.16
N VAL A 349 -1.65 4.62 -14.19
CA VAL A 349 -1.16 4.51 -15.57
C VAL A 349 0.29 4.94 -15.65
N TRP A 350 0.62 6.09 -15.06
CA TRP A 350 1.98 6.64 -15.06
C TRP A 350 2.97 5.67 -14.42
N ILE A 351 2.63 5.09 -13.26
CA ILE A 351 3.45 4.09 -12.56
C ILE A 351 3.70 2.87 -13.46
N GLY A 352 2.66 2.37 -14.13
CA GLY A 352 2.79 1.23 -15.03
C GLY A 352 3.70 1.52 -16.24
N GLN A 353 3.63 2.73 -16.79
CA GLN A 353 4.38 3.15 -17.97
C GLN A 353 5.84 3.50 -17.67
N HIS A 354 6.09 4.21 -16.57
CA HIS A 354 7.42 4.80 -16.28
C HIS A 354 8.23 4.00 -15.28
N MET A 355 7.61 3.11 -14.49
CA MET A 355 8.29 2.32 -13.46
C MET A 355 8.21 0.81 -13.68
N GLY A 356 7.51 0.35 -14.72
CA GLY A 356 7.41 -1.07 -15.08
C GLY A 356 6.53 -1.89 -14.14
N ILE A 357 5.74 -1.23 -13.29
CA ILE A 357 4.89 -1.89 -12.29
C ILE A 357 3.54 -2.20 -12.95
N GLY A 358 3.51 -3.28 -13.72
CA GLY A 358 2.33 -3.64 -14.52
C GLY A 358 1.06 -3.94 -13.73
N GLN A 359 1.15 -4.23 -12.43
CA GLN A 359 -0.02 -4.28 -11.55
C GLN A 359 -0.75 -2.93 -11.50
N ALA A 360 -0.03 -1.81 -11.48
CA ALA A 360 -0.64 -0.49 -11.47
C ALA A 360 -1.43 -0.23 -12.76
N ALA A 361 -0.88 -0.61 -13.91
CA ALA A 361 -1.59 -0.51 -15.19
C ALA A 361 -2.88 -1.34 -15.24
N LEU A 362 -2.86 -2.55 -14.66
CA LEU A 362 -4.06 -3.41 -14.57
C LEU A 362 -5.12 -2.79 -13.65
N LEU A 363 -4.71 -2.27 -12.48
CA LEU A 363 -5.60 -1.56 -11.57
C LEU A 363 -6.16 -0.28 -12.18
N ALA A 364 -5.41 0.42 -13.03
CA ALA A 364 -5.92 1.61 -13.72
C ALA A 364 -7.06 1.28 -14.71
N LYS A 365 -6.92 0.16 -15.43
CA LYS A 365 -7.85 -0.24 -16.50
C LYS A 365 -9.16 -0.79 -15.96
N ASP A 366 -9.07 -1.80 -15.09
CA ASP A 366 -10.25 -2.41 -14.49
C ASP A 366 -9.91 -3.09 -13.16
N PRO A 367 -10.02 -2.36 -12.04
CA PRO A 367 -9.78 -2.89 -10.70
C PRO A 367 -10.56 -4.17 -10.38
N LYS A 368 -11.74 -4.36 -10.98
CA LYS A 368 -12.66 -5.47 -10.63
C LYS A 368 -12.32 -6.76 -11.36
N SER A 369 -11.67 -6.69 -12.53
CA SER A 369 -11.23 -7.88 -13.26
C SER A 369 -9.85 -8.40 -12.85
N VAL A 370 -9.09 -7.63 -12.08
CA VAL A 370 -7.83 -8.11 -11.52
C VAL A 370 -8.11 -9.22 -10.51
N PRO A 371 -7.57 -10.44 -10.70
CA PRO A 371 -7.77 -11.53 -9.76
C PRO A 371 -7.37 -11.09 -8.36
N TYR A 372 -8.22 -11.37 -7.40
CA TYR A 372 -8.02 -10.95 -6.04
C TYR A 372 -6.71 -11.48 -5.41
N SER A 373 -6.26 -12.67 -5.84
CA SER A 373 -4.92 -13.21 -5.51
C SER A 373 -3.76 -12.32 -5.99
N PHE A 374 -3.89 -11.67 -7.15
CA PHE A 374 -2.87 -10.79 -7.71
C PHE A 374 -2.84 -9.41 -7.00
N ILE A 375 -3.99 -8.93 -6.52
CA ILE A 375 -4.10 -7.75 -5.64
C ILE A 375 -3.47 -8.06 -4.27
N LYS A 376 -3.72 -9.26 -3.76
CA LYS A 376 -3.16 -9.75 -2.50
C LYS A 376 -1.64 -9.89 -2.57
N ASP A 377 -1.08 -10.41 -3.66
CA ASP A 377 0.37 -10.56 -3.86
C ASP A 377 1.14 -9.23 -3.73
N GLY A 378 0.59 -8.14 -4.30
CA GLY A 378 1.15 -6.79 -4.17
C GLY A 378 1.03 -6.22 -2.75
N HIS A 379 -0.09 -6.47 -2.05
CA HIS A 379 -0.25 -6.08 -0.65
C HIS A 379 0.71 -6.81 0.29
N VAL A 380 0.81 -8.13 0.17
CA VAL A 380 1.69 -8.96 1.01
C VAL A 380 3.15 -8.51 0.85
N LEU A 381 3.56 -8.08 -0.34
CA LEU A 381 4.87 -7.47 -0.56
C LEU A 381 5.07 -6.19 0.25
N VAL A 382 4.15 -5.22 0.10
CA VAL A 382 4.24 -3.94 0.83
C VAL A 382 4.35 -4.19 2.34
N TRP A 383 3.59 -5.13 2.88
CA TRP A 383 3.60 -5.44 4.31
C TRP A 383 4.79 -6.29 4.76
N ALA A 384 5.22 -7.28 3.97
CA ALA A 384 6.40 -8.07 4.28
C ALA A 384 7.68 -7.21 4.25
N GLY A 385 7.72 -6.21 3.36
CA GLY A 385 8.81 -5.24 3.34
C GLY A 385 8.97 -4.42 4.62
N MET A 386 7.86 -4.20 5.33
CA MET A 386 7.79 -3.48 6.60
C MET A 386 8.17 -4.36 7.82
N LEU A 387 8.20 -5.68 7.63
CA LEU A 387 8.52 -6.66 8.69
C LEU A 387 10.02 -6.96 8.83
N ILE A 388 10.82 -6.72 7.79
CA ILE A 388 12.25 -7.05 7.81
C ILE A 388 13.04 -5.96 8.52
N GLN A 389 13.48 -6.26 9.74
CA GLN A 389 14.37 -5.39 10.50
C GLN A 389 15.83 -5.86 10.39
N PRO A 390 16.81 -4.93 10.45
CA PRO A 390 18.19 -5.29 10.68
C PRO A 390 18.30 -6.08 12.00
N GLN A 391 19.12 -7.14 12.04
CA GLN A 391 19.44 -7.75 13.34
C GLN A 391 20.24 -6.73 14.16
N ALA A 392 19.84 -6.52 15.43
CA ALA A 392 20.66 -5.76 16.37
C ALA A 392 22.05 -6.40 16.42
N SER A 393 23.08 -5.58 16.24
CA SER A 393 24.49 -6.01 16.33
C SER A 393 24.87 -6.29 17.78
#